data_AF-A0A6L7S542-F1
#
_entry.id   AF-A0A6L7S542-F1
#
_cell.length_a   1.000
_cell.length_b   1.000
_cell.length_c   1.000
_cell.angle_alpha   90.00
_cell.angle_beta   90.00
_cell.angle_gamma   90.00
#
_symmetry.space_group_name_H-M   'P 1'
#
loop_
_entity.id
_entity.type
_entity.pdbx_description
1 polymer ?
#
loop_
_entity_poly.entity_id
_entity_poly.type
_entity_poly.pdbx_seq_one_letter_code
_entity_poly.pdbx_strand_id
1 'polypeptide(L)' 'MQQIVEAIGLAIGLLLAADADLLEIVTLSLYVSLSATSIACVLGLPLGAILAVTRFPGRGPVLVLINAL' A
#
# COMPACT_ATOMS: atom_id res chain seq x y z
N MET A 1 -9.98 -32.68 18.55
CA MET A 1 -8.92 -31.63 18.62
C MET A 1 -7.71 -31.94 17.74
N GLN A 2 -7.26 -33.19 17.62
CA GLN A 2 -6.08 -33.55 16.80
C GLN A 2 -6.27 -33.34 15.28
N GLN A 3 -7.46 -33.61 14.73
CA GLN A 3 -7.75 -33.43 13.29
C GLN A 3 -7.64 -31.97 12.81
N ILE A 4 -7.90 -30.99 13.69
CA ILE A 4 -7.81 -29.56 13.34
C ILE A 4 -6.35 -29.14 13.23
N VAL A 5 -5.49 -29.61 14.15
CA VAL A 5 -4.06 -29.31 14.12
C VAL A 5 -3.39 -29.93 12.89
N GLU A 6 -3.79 -31.14 12.52
CA GLU A 6 -3.29 -31.83 11.33
C GLU A 6 -3.77 -31.17 10.03
N ALA A 7 -5.03 -30.75 9.96
CA ALA A 7 -5.56 -29.97 8.84
C ALA A 7 -4.89 -28.58 8.71
N ILE A 8 -4.60 -27.91 9.83
CA ILE A 8 -3.84 -26.64 9.83
C ILE A 8 -2.40 -26.87 9.36
N GLY A 9 -1.74 -27.95 9.80
CA GLY A 9 -0.40 -28.32 9.36
C GLY A 9 -0.32 -28.62 7.86
N LEU A 10 -1.33 -29.33 7.32
CA LEU A 10 -1.47 -29.60 5.88
C LEU A 10 -1.78 -28.34 5.08
N ALA A 11 -2.67 -27.46 5.57
CA ALA A 11 -2.99 -26.20 4.92
C ALA A 11 -1.77 -25.27 4.87
N ILE A 12 -1.00 -25.18 5.95
CA ILE A 12 0.27 -24.43 6.00
C ILE A 12 1.31 -25.08 5.10
N GLY A 13 1.38 -26.41 5.07
CA GLY A 13 2.24 -27.17 4.16
C GLY A 13 1.93 -26.92 2.69
N LEU A 14 0.65 -26.84 2.30
CA LEU A 14 0.21 -26.52 0.94
C LEU A 14 0.50 -25.05 0.58
N LEU A 15 0.26 -24.12 1.51
CA LEU A 15 0.63 -22.69 1.40
C LEU A 15 2.13 -22.47 1.18
N LEU A 16 2.98 -23.30 1.81
CA LEU A 16 4.43 -23.21 1.71
C LEU A 16 5.01 -24.01 0.53
N ALA A 17 4.39 -25.14 0.17
CA ALA A 17 4.93 -26.07 -0.83
C ALA A 17 4.60 -25.66 -2.27
N ALA A 18 3.52 -24.92 -2.52
CA ALA A 18 3.14 -24.57 -3.88
C ALA A 18 2.19 -23.37 -3.91
N ASP A 19 2.77 -22.18 -3.79
CA ASP A 19 2.29 -21.06 -4.60
C ASP A 19 3.50 -20.16 -4.88
N ALA A 20 4.45 -20.66 -5.68
CA ALA A 20 5.39 -19.77 -6.37
C ALA A 20 4.63 -18.66 -7.11
N ASP A 21 3.41 -18.97 -7.59
CA ASP A 21 2.43 -18.01 -8.09
C ASP A 21 1.93 -17.00 -7.03
N LEU A 22 1.65 -17.39 -5.77
CA LEU A 22 1.30 -16.40 -4.72
C LEU A 22 2.50 -15.53 -4.39
N LEU A 23 3.70 -16.10 -4.27
CA LEU A 23 4.89 -15.28 -4.04
C LEU A 23 5.14 -14.34 -5.21
N GLU A 24 4.92 -14.78 -6.45
CA GLU A 24 4.97 -13.94 -7.65
C GLU A 24 3.90 -12.84 -7.62
N ILE A 25 2.64 -13.17 -7.27
CA ILE A 25 1.53 -12.20 -7.17
C ILE A 25 1.77 -11.21 -6.03
N VAL A 26 2.22 -11.66 -4.87
CA VAL A 26 2.51 -10.82 -3.70
C VAL A 26 3.69 -9.91 -3.99
N THR A 27 4.77 -10.43 -4.59
CA THR A 27 5.92 -9.61 -4.97
C THR A 27 5.57 -8.61 -6.08
N LEU A 28 4.77 -8.99 -7.08
CA LEU A 28 4.27 -8.09 -8.12
C LEU A 28 3.37 -7.00 -7.52
N SER A 29 2.45 -7.36 -6.64
CA SER A 29 1.56 -6.42 -5.96
C SER A 29 2.33 -5.45 -5.05
N LEU A 30 3.32 -5.97 -4.32
CA LEU A 30 4.23 -5.15 -3.52
C LEU A 30 5.03 -4.20 -4.41
N TYR A 31 5.58 -4.69 -5.53
CA TYR A 31 6.35 -3.88 -6.46
C TYR A 31 5.51 -2.76 -7.09
N VAL A 32 4.29 -3.07 -7.53
CA VAL A 32 3.33 -2.08 -8.06
C VAL A 32 2.96 -1.06 -6.98
N SER A 33 2.68 -1.51 -5.76
CA SER A 33 2.34 -0.61 -4.65
C SER A 33 3.50 0.30 -4.27
N LEU A 34 4.71 -0.25 -4.10
CA LEU A 34 5.90 0.52 -3.74
C LEU A 34 6.29 1.53 -4.82
N SER A 35 6.20 1.13 -6.10
CA SER A 35 6.50 2.03 -7.22
C SER A 35 5.47 3.15 -7.32
N ALA A 36 4.17 2.83 -7.21
CA ALA A 36 3.11 3.82 -7.15
C ALA A 36 3.29 4.78 -5.96
N THR A 37 3.58 4.26 -4.77
CA THR A 37 3.83 5.08 -3.57
C THR A 37 5.10 5.93 -3.71
N SER A 38 6.18 5.41 -4.30
CA SER A 38 7.40 6.19 -4.53
C SER A 38 7.14 7.36 -5.48
N ILE A 39 6.42 7.13 -6.58
CA ILE A 39 6.03 8.20 -7.52
C ILE A 39 5.10 9.19 -6.82
N ALA A 40 4.11 8.71 -6.06
CA ALA A 40 3.21 9.54 -5.29
C ALA A 40 3.96 10.36 -4.21
N CYS A 41 5.01 9.82 -3.60
CA CYS A 41 5.86 10.57 -2.68
C CYS A 41 6.66 11.64 -3.41
N VAL A 42 7.31 11.30 -4.53
CA VAL A 42 8.12 12.26 -5.30
C VAL A 42 7.28 13.41 -5.85
N LEU A 43 5.99 13.19 -6.15
CA LEU A 43 5.09 14.24 -6.63
C LEU A 43 4.31 14.91 -5.48
N GLY A 44 3.83 14.14 -4.52
CA GLY A 44 3.00 14.56 -3.41
C GLY A 44 3.77 15.29 -2.31
N LEU A 45 5.03 14.90 -2.01
CA LEU A 45 5.87 15.61 -1.04
C LEU A 45 6.21 17.04 -1.48
N PRO A 46 6.70 17.31 -2.71
CA PRO A 46 6.97 18.69 -3.12
C PRO A 46 5.68 19.49 -3.30
N LEU A 47 4.60 18.91 -3.81
CA LEU A 47 3.30 19.61 -3.89
C LEU A 47 2.79 19.95 -2.48
N GLY A 48 2.77 18.98 -1.56
CA GLY A 48 2.39 19.18 -0.17
C GLY A 48 3.30 20.19 0.55
N ALA A 49 4.60 20.15 0.31
CA ALA A 49 5.56 21.10 0.87
C ALA A 49 5.37 22.52 0.30
N ILE A 50 5.12 22.65 -1.01
CA ILE A 50 4.77 23.94 -1.62
C ILE A 50 3.48 24.44 -0.99
N LEU A 51 2.42 23.63 -0.91
CA LEU A 51 1.16 24.02 -0.26
C LEU A 51 1.34 24.43 1.21
N ALA A 52 2.25 23.79 1.96
CA ALA A 52 2.51 24.08 3.36
C ALA A 52 3.36 25.36 3.57
N VAL A 53 4.40 25.55 2.74
CA VAL A 53 5.36 26.66 2.85
C VAL A 53 4.84 27.93 2.19
N THR A 54 4.23 27.80 1.00
CA THR A 54 3.71 28.95 0.29
C THR A 54 2.36 29.35 0.86
N ARG A 55 2.39 30.47 1.58
CA ARG A 55 1.20 31.13 2.08
C ARG A 55 0.45 31.78 0.87
N PHE A 56 -0.23 31.01 0.02
CA PHE A 56 -1.12 31.54 -1.03
C PHE A 56 -2.50 31.96 -0.49
N PRO A 57 -3.17 33.00 -0.99
CA PRO A 57 -4.47 33.46 -0.48
C PRO A 57 -5.66 32.49 -0.67
N GLY A 58 -5.48 31.32 -1.30
CA GLY A 58 -6.52 30.30 -1.56
C GLY A 58 -6.45 29.01 -0.72
N ARG A 59 -5.70 28.98 0.39
CA ARG A 59 -5.42 27.76 1.21
C ARG A 59 -6.67 27.06 1.73
N GLY A 60 -7.68 27.84 2.12
CA GLY A 60 -8.91 27.34 2.74
C GLY A 60 -9.68 26.34 1.86
N PRO A 61 -10.13 26.74 0.65
CA PRO A 61 -10.83 25.83 -0.23
C PRO A 61 -9.99 24.63 -0.67
N VAL A 62 -8.68 24.80 -0.89
CA VAL A 62 -7.80 23.69 -1.31
C VAL A 62 -7.59 22.66 -0.20
N LEU A 63 -7.41 23.10 1.06
CA LEU A 63 -7.33 22.19 2.21
C LEU A 63 -8.65 21.45 2.45
N VAL A 64 -9.79 22.13 2.31
CA VAL A 64 -11.10 21.47 2.44
C VAL A 64 -11.30 20.45 1.32
N LEU A 65 -10.94 20.75 0.08
CA LEU A 65 -11.11 19.81 -1.03
C LEU A 65 -10.21 18.57 -0.87
N ILE A 66 -9.01 18.73 -0.31
CA ILE A 66 -8.06 17.64 -0.07
C ILE A 66 -8.43 16.81 1.17
N ASN A 67 -8.99 17.43 2.21
CA ASN A 67 -9.23 16.79 3.51
C ASN A 67 -10.70 16.38 3.75
N ALA A 68 -11.63 16.86 2.93
CA ALA A 68 -13.06 16.53 3.05
C ALA A 68 -13.54 15.43 2.09
N LEU A 69 -12.65 14.87 1.26
CA LEU A 69 -12.89 13.66 0.48
C LEU A 69 -12.43 12.43 1.26
#